data_AF-A0A497LP71-F1
#
_entry.id   AF-A0A497LP71-F1
#
_cell.length_a   1.000
_cell.length_b   1.000
_cell.length_c   1.000
_cell.angle_alpha   90.00
_cell.angle_beta   90.00
_cell.angle_gamma   90.00
#
_symmetry.space_group_name_H-M   'P 1'
#
loop_
_entity.id
_entity.type
_entity.pdbx_description
1 polymer ?
#
loop_
_entity_poly.entity_id
_entity_poly.type
_entity_poly.pdbx_seq_one_letter_code
_entity_poly.pdbx_strand_id
1 'polypeptide(L)' 'IDEHDEVIIERIGGSQGRAMGDIPGVKFAVIKVNGISLEELVAGRKQKEKR' A
#
# COMPACT_ATOMS: atom_id res chain seq x y z
N ILE A 1 -9.31 -1.52 -4.02
CA ILE A 1 -8.53 -0.45 -4.69
C ILE A 1 -8.98 -0.49 -6.12
N ASP A 2 -9.34 0.67 -6.66
CA ASP A 2 -9.94 0.79 -7.99
C ASP A 2 -8.94 1.45 -8.95
N GLU A 3 -9.17 1.29 -10.25
CA GLU A 3 -8.43 2.01 -11.27
C GLU A 3 -8.64 3.53 -11.07
N HIS A 4 -7.56 4.32 -11.20
CA HIS A 4 -7.51 5.78 -10.93
C HIS A 4 -7.42 6.25 -9.47
N ASP A 5 -7.26 5.35 -8.49
CA ASP A 5 -6.97 5.78 -7.11
C ASP A 5 -5.56 6.37 -6.99
N GLU A 6 -5.44 7.44 -6.19
CA GLU A 6 -4.15 7.95 -5.77
C GLU A 6 -3.60 7.11 -4.61
N VAL A 7 -2.42 6.53 -4.81
CA VAL A 7 -1.78 5.67 -3.81
C VAL A 7 -0.43 6.21 -3.38
N ILE A 8 -0.16 6.13 -2.09
CA ILE A 8 1.15 6.43 -1.52
C ILE A 8 1.88 5.11 -1.29
N ILE A 9 3.06 4.99 -1.88
CA ILE A 9 3.93 3.82 -1.79
C ILE A 9 5.17 4.11 -0.94
N GLU A 10 5.64 3.10 -0.22
CA GLU A 10 6.92 3.12 0.46
C GLU A 10 7.75 1.88 0.10
N ARG A 11 9.05 1.92 0.38
CA ARG A 11 9.90 0.74 0.18
C ARG A 11 9.52 -0.33 1.19
N ILE A 12 9.44 -1.57 0.72
CA ILE A 12 9.09 -2.73 1.56
C ILE A 12 10.19 -3.08 2.59
N GLY A 13 11.36 -2.45 2.53
CA GLY A 13 12.42 -2.65 3.53
C GLY A 13 13.28 -3.90 3.32
N GLY A 14 13.29 -4.49 2.12
CA GLY A 14 14.20 -5.60 1.82
C GLY A 14 15.68 -5.20 1.87
N SER A 15 16.57 -6.17 2.13
CA SER A 15 18.01 -5.95 2.27
C SER A 15 18.59 -5.21 1.06
N GLN A 16 19.31 -4.11 1.30
CA GLN A 16 19.85 -3.22 0.25
C GLN A 16 18.79 -2.66 -0.72
N GLY A 17 17.54 -2.47 -0.26
CA GLY A 17 16.45 -1.96 -1.11
C GLY A 17 15.97 -2.96 -2.16
N ARG A 18 16.22 -4.25 -1.93
CA ARG A 18 15.70 -5.36 -2.75
C ARG A 18 14.29 -5.75 -2.29
N ALA A 19 13.75 -6.76 -2.96
CA ALA A 19 12.54 -7.45 -2.53
C ALA A 19 12.68 -7.98 -1.10
N MET A 20 11.57 -7.97 -0.36
CA MET A 20 11.52 -8.52 1.00
C MET A 20 11.00 -9.95 0.98
N GLY A 21 11.74 -10.86 1.63
CA GLY A 21 11.35 -12.25 1.85
C GLY A 21 11.06 -13.00 0.54
N ASP A 22 9.86 -13.55 0.48
CA ASP A 22 9.44 -14.52 -0.54
C ASP A 22 8.81 -13.86 -1.78
N ILE A 23 8.84 -12.53 -1.89
CA ILE A 23 8.18 -11.80 -2.98
C ILE A 23 9.23 -11.26 -3.96
N PRO A 24 9.72 -12.08 -4.91
CA PRO A 24 10.73 -11.64 -5.86
C PRO A 24 10.21 -10.50 -6.75
N GLY A 25 11.03 -9.46 -6.93
CA GLY A 25 10.73 -8.34 -7.83
C GLY A 25 9.89 -7.21 -7.23
N VAL A 26 9.22 -7.41 -6.09
CA VAL A 26 8.41 -6.35 -5.46
C VAL A 26 9.23 -5.58 -4.45
N LYS A 27 9.47 -4.30 -4.74
CA LYS A 27 10.31 -3.41 -3.91
C LYS A 27 9.51 -2.38 -3.12
N PHE A 28 8.23 -2.21 -3.44
CA PHE A 28 7.37 -1.17 -2.90
C PHE A 28 6.05 -1.76 -2.44
N ALA A 29 5.50 -1.21 -1.35
CA ALA A 29 4.21 -1.55 -0.80
C ALA A 29 3.35 -0.29 -0.68
N VAL A 30 2.03 -0.46 -0.80
CA VAL A 30 1.06 0.63 -0.67
C VAL A 30 0.75 0.86 0.81
N ILE A 31 0.80 2.12 1.26
CA ILE A 31 0.48 2.50 2.64
C ILE A 31 -0.82 3.28 2.74
N LYS A 32 -1.09 4.17 1.77
CA LYS A 32 -2.32 4.97 1.77
C LYS A 32 -2.99 4.93 0.41
N VAL A 33 -4.31 5.02 0.41
CA VAL A 33 -5.17 5.10 -0.77
C VAL A 33 -6.12 6.27 -0.54
N ASN A 34 -6.11 7.27 -1.44
CA ASN A 34 -6.94 8.48 -1.37
C ASN A 34 -6.87 9.18 0.02
N GLY A 35 -5.68 9.24 0.62
CA GLY A 35 -5.45 9.86 1.93
C GLY A 35 -5.80 9.00 3.15
N ILE A 36 -6.37 7.82 2.96
CA ILE A 36 -6.72 6.88 4.04
C ILE A 36 -5.65 5.79 4.15
N SER A 37 -5.27 5.42 5.38
CA SER A 37 -4.32 4.30 5.60
C SER A 37 -4.93 2.98 5.15
N LEU A 38 -4.15 2.19 4.41
CA LEU A 38 -4.53 0.86 3.96
C LEU A 38 -4.84 -0.05 5.17
N GLU A 39 -4.10 0.09 6.27
CA GLU A 39 -4.36 -0.66 7.51
C GLU A 39 -5.75 -0.37 8.10
N GLU A 40 -6.21 0.89 8.04
CA GLU A 40 -7.54 1.26 8.52
C GLU A 40 -8.65 0.77 7.60
N LEU A 41 -8.39 0.70 6.29
CA LEU A 41 -9.29 0.11 5.31
C LEU A 41 -9.40 -1.41 5.51
N VAL A 42 -8.27 -2.10 5.71
CA VAL A 42 -8.21 -3.56 5.97
C VAL A 42 -8.89 -3.89 7.30
N ALA A 43 -8.66 -3.09 8.34
CA ALA A 43 -9.30 -3.26 9.64
C ALA A 43 -10.78 -2.82 9.66
N GLY A 44 -11.31 -2.24 8.56
CA GLY A 44 -12.69 -1.78 8.46
C GLY A 44 -13.05 -0.57 9.34
N ARG A 45 -12.04 0.13 9.89
CA ARG A 45 -12.25 1.29 10.78
C ARG A 45 -12.62 2.55 10.00
N LYS A 46 -12.15 2.66 8.76
CA LYS A 46 -12.50 3.72 7.82
C LYS A 46 -12.95 3.10 6.52
N GLN A 47 -13.89 3.76 5.84
CA GLN A 47 -14.29 3.37 4.50
C GLN A 47 -13.68 4.31 3.49
N LYS A 48 -13.36 3.76 2.33
CA LYS A 48 -12.94 4.55 1.18
C LYS A 48 -14.10 5.46 0.78
N GLU A 49 -13.87 6.77 0.77
CA GLU A 49 -14.81 7.70 0.16
C GLU A 49 -14.92 7.36 -1.33
N LYS A 50 -16.07 6.80 -1.74
CA LYS A 50 -16.40 6.65 -3.15
C LYS A 50 -16.96 7.99 -3.63
N ARG A 51 -16.15 8.74 -4.37
CA ARG A 51 -16.62 9.86 -5.19
C ARG A 51 -16.82 9.40 -6.62
#